data_AF-A0A9Q3AC07-F1
#
_entry.id   AF-A0A9Q3AC07-F1
#
_cell.length_a   1.000
_cell.length_b   1.000
_cell.length_c   1.000
_cell.angle_alpha   90.00
_cell.angle_beta   90.00
_cell.angle_gamma   90.00
#
_symmetry.space_group_name_H-M   'P 1'
#
loop_
_entity.id
_entity.type
_entity.pdbx_description
1 polymer ?
#
loop_
_entity_poly.entity_id
_entity_poly.type
_entity_poly.pdbx_seq_one_letter_code
_entity_poly.pdbx_strand_id
1 'polypeptide(L)' 'MSDKEITTLLTLINHRQDRLAVACKEIADWIDRQGDIPVAGKIRDTLKAVEADEVLVKKTLTTLTLDRPLPRFR' A
#
# COMPACT_ATOMS: atom_id res chain seq x y z
N MET A 1 19.83 11.03 -6.62
CA MET A 1 18.46 11.00 -6.06
C MET A 1 18.59 11.22 -4.57
N SER A 2 17.94 12.23 -4.01
CA SER A 2 18.01 12.58 -2.59
C SER A 2 16.98 11.78 -1.76
N ASP A 3 17.22 11.62 -0.47
CA ASP A 3 16.28 10.95 0.45
C ASP A 3 14.91 11.61 0.46
N LYS A 4 14.86 12.93 0.22
CA LYS A 4 13.62 13.70 0.06
C LYS A 4 12.83 13.28 -1.19
N GLU A 5 13.53 13.07 -2.30
CA GLU A 5 12.91 12.56 -3.53
C GLU A 5 12.39 11.13 -3.33
N ILE A 6 13.20 10.25 -2.72
CA ILE A 6 12.81 8.86 -2.41
C ILE A 6 11.58 8.83 -1.49
N THR A 7 11.58 9.63 -0.42
CA THR A 7 10.45 9.73 0.51
C THR A 7 9.17 10.20 -0.21
N THR A 8 9.30 11.19 -1.10
CA THR A 8 8.17 11.69 -1.89
C THR A 8 7.61 10.60 -2.80
N LEU A 9 8.47 9.88 -3.52
CA LEU A 9 8.07 8.80 -4.41
C LEU A 9 7.38 7.67 -3.64
N LEU A 10 7.97 7.22 -2.53
CA LEU A 10 7.38 6.16 -1.71
C LEU A 10 6.04 6.58 -1.08
N THR A 11 5.89 7.86 -0.70
CA THR A 11 4.62 8.40 -0.21
C THR A 11 3.53 8.34 -1.30
N LEU A 12 3.89 8.72 -2.54
CA LEU A 12 2.98 8.64 -3.68
C LEU A 12 2.61 7.19 -4.02
N ILE A 13 3.57 6.27 -3.96
CA ILE A 13 3.34 4.84 -4.17
C ILE A 13 2.35 4.31 -3.12
N ASN A 14 2.60 4.60 -1.84
CA ASN A 14 1.70 4.17 -0.76
C ASN A 14 0.27 4.67 -0.98
N HIS A 15 0.10 5.96 -1.31
CA HIS A 15 -1.23 6.52 -1.57
C HIS A 15 -1.93 5.87 -2.79
N ARG A 16 -1.17 5.51 -3.82
CA ARG A 16 -1.73 4.80 -5.00
C ARG A 16 -2.11 3.36 -4.66
N GLN A 17 -1.34 2.68 -3.81
CA GLN A 17 -1.69 1.34 -3.30
C GLN A 17 -2.98 1.37 -2.49
N ASP A 18 -3.16 2.35 -1.60
CA ASP A 18 -4.41 2.53 -0.83
C ASP A 18 -5.64 2.67 -1.77
N ARG A 19 -5.52 3.52 -2.80
CA ARG A 19 -6.61 3.75 -3.77
C ARG A 19 -6.90 2.52 -4.63
N LEU A 20 -5.86 1.80 -5.03
CA LEU A 20 -6.00 0.55 -5.78
C LEU A 20 -6.71 -0.51 -4.92
N ALA A 21 -6.35 -0.62 -3.65
CA ALA A 21 -6.96 -1.57 -2.73
C ALA A 21 -8.47 -1.33 -2.56
N VAL A 22 -8.87 -0.07 -2.41
CA VAL A 22 -10.30 0.32 -2.36
C VAL A 22 -11.01 -0.09 -3.66
N ALA A 23 -10.47 0.28 -4.81
CA ALA A 23 -11.09 -0.05 -6.10
C ALA A 23 -11.21 -1.56 -6.34
N CYS A 24 -10.18 -2.34 -5.98
CA CYS A 24 -10.21 -3.80 -6.09
C CYS A 24 -11.26 -4.44 -5.17
N LYS A 25 -11.45 -3.91 -3.95
CA LYS A 25 -12.50 -4.34 -3.02
C LYS A 25 -13.89 -4.06 -3.61
N GLU A 26 -14.12 -2.86 -4.11
CA GLU A 26 -15.39 -2.47 -4.72
C GLU A 26 -15.73 -3.34 -5.94
N ILE A 27 -14.76 -3.62 -6.82
CA ILE A 27 -14.96 -4.50 -7.98
C ILE A 27 -15.25 -5.93 -7.52
N ALA A 28 -14.46 -6.47 -6.59
CA ALA A 28 -14.67 -7.83 -6.09
C ALA A 28 -16.07 -7.97 -5.47
N ASP A 29 -16.51 -7.00 -4.67
CA ASP A 29 -17.83 -7.01 -4.04
C ASP A 29 -18.95 -6.83 -5.06
N TRP A 30 -18.75 -6.04 -6.11
CA TRP A 30 -19.70 -5.93 -7.21
C TRP A 30 -19.85 -7.26 -7.96
N ILE A 31 -18.74 -7.94 -8.28
CA ILE A 31 -18.74 -9.26 -8.95
C ILE A 31 -19.39 -10.33 -8.07
N ASP A 32 -19.08 -10.34 -6.78
CA ASP A 32 -19.67 -11.26 -5.81
C ASP A 32 -21.20 -11.13 -5.76
N ARG A 33 -21.71 -9.89 -5.81
CA ARG A 33 -23.16 -9.61 -5.92
C ARG A 33 -23.78 -10.07 -7.24
N GLN A 34 -23.00 -10.21 -8.32
CA GLN A 34 -23.46 -10.83 -9.56
C GLN A 34 -23.46 -12.37 -9.51
N GLY A 35 -22.91 -12.96 -8.44
CA GLY A 35 -22.84 -14.42 -8.24
C GLY A 35 -21.57 -15.08 -8.76
N ASP A 36 -20.61 -14.33 -9.30
CA ASP A 36 -19.33 -14.88 -9.78
C ASP A 36 -18.26 -14.87 -8.67
N ILE A 37 -18.53 -15.68 -7.65
CA ILE A 37 -17.67 -15.85 -6.46
C ILE A 37 -16.23 -16.25 -6.85
N PRO A 38 -15.97 -17.16 -7.81
CA PRO A 38 -14.61 -17.51 -8.20
C PRO A 38 -13.79 -16.34 -8.75
N VAL A 39 -14.40 -15.47 -9.58
CA VAL A 39 -13.69 -14.29 -10.10
C VAL A 39 -13.45 -13.26 -8.99
N ALA A 40 -14.44 -13.00 -8.14
CA ALA A 40 -14.25 -12.15 -6.96
C ALA A 40 -13.11 -12.66 -6.06
N GLY A 41 -13.00 -13.98 -5.88
CA GLY A 41 -11.90 -14.63 -5.16
C GLY A 41 -10.52 -14.34 -5.76
N LYS A 42 -10.36 -14.47 -7.09
CA LYS A 42 -9.10 -14.16 -7.78
C LYS A 42 -8.64 -12.71 -7.60
N ILE A 43 -9.59 -11.77 -7.62
CA ILE A 43 -9.30 -10.35 -7.38
C ILE A 43 -8.82 -10.16 -5.94
N ARG A 44 -9.53 -10.73 -4.96
CA ARG A 44 -9.17 -10.65 -3.54
C ARG A 44 -7.79 -11.26 -3.25
N ASP A 45 -7.46 -12.37 -3.88
CA ASP A 45 -6.15 -13.01 -3.69
C ASP A 45 -5.00 -12.21 -4.30
N THR A 46 -5.22 -11.62 -5.49
CA THR A 46 -4.26 -10.69 -6.09
C THR A 46 -4.08 -9.43 -5.23
N LEU A 47 -5.17 -8.93 -4.64
CA LEU A 47 -5.14 -7.78 -3.75
C LEU A 47 -4.32 -8.04 -2.49
N LYS A 48 -4.40 -9.24 -1.90
CA LYS A 48 -3.56 -9.60 -0.74
C LYS A 48 -2.06 -9.48 -1.03
N ALA A 49 -1.63 -9.80 -2.26
CA ALA A 49 -0.23 -9.62 -2.67
C ALA A 49 0.15 -8.13 -2.72
N VAL A 50 -0.73 -7.28 -3.26
CA VAL A 50 -0.52 -5.82 -3.27
C VAL A 50 -0.46 -5.24 -1.86
N GLU A 51 -1.35 -5.68 -0.96
CA GLU A 51 -1.36 -5.26 0.45
C GLU A 51 -0.08 -5.71 1.19
N ALA A 52 0.49 -6.86 0.84
CA ALA A 52 1.78 -7.30 1.39
C ALA A 52 2.95 -6.41 0.93
N ASP A 53 2.96 -5.99 -0.33
CA ASP A 53 3.97 -5.06 -0.87
C ASP A 53 3.85 -3.67 -0.23
N GLU A 54 2.62 -3.21 0.04
CA GLU A 54 2.35 -1.95 0.74
C GLU A 54 2.99 -1.91 2.14
N VAL A 55 2.97 -3.05 2.86
CA VAL A 55 3.65 -3.17 4.17
C VAL A 55 5.16 -2.91 4.05
N LEU A 56 5.80 -3.38 2.97
CA LEU A 56 7.22 -3.14 2.73
C LEU A 56 7.52 -1.66 2.43
N VAL A 57 6.65 -1.01 1.65
CA VAL A 57 6.73 0.43 1.36
C VAL A 57 6.60 1.24 2.65
N LYS A 58 5.61 0.94 3.49
CA LYS A 58 5.39 1.61 4.79
C LYS A 58 6.57 1.45 5.74
N LYS A 59 7.14 0.24 5.82
CA LYS A 59 8.36 -0.02 6.61
C LYS A 59 9.54 0.83 6.12
N THR A 60 9.75 0.87 4.81
CA THR A 60 10.84 1.64 4.19
C THR A 60 10.68 3.13 4.45
N LEU A 61 9.46 3.67 4.27
CA LEU A 61 9.13 5.06 4.62
C LEU A 61 9.43 5.37 6.09
N THR A 62 9.02 4.48 6.99
CA THR A 62 9.26 4.63 8.43
C THR A 62 10.76 4.74 8.71
N THR A 63 11.57 3.83 8.16
CA THR A 63 13.04 3.88 8.31
C THR A 63 13.63 5.18 7.79
N LEU A 64 13.24 5.63 6.59
CA LEU A 64 13.75 6.88 6.00
C LEU A 64 13.35 8.13 6.81
N THR A 65 12.19 8.11 7.47
CA THR A 65 11.76 9.22 8.34
C THR A 65 12.43 9.22 9.71
N LEU A 66 12.88 8.05 10.18
CA LEU A 66 13.52 7.88 11.50
C LEU A 66 15.00 8.20 11.53
N ASP A 67 15.68 8.28 10.38
CA ASP A 67 17.13 8.61 10.31
C ASP A 67 17.44 10.09 10.66
N ARG A 68 16.45 10.81 11.22
CA ARG A 68 16.67 12.05 11.94
C ARG A 68 17.22 11.72 13.34
N PRO A 69 18.38 12.25 13.74
CA PRO A 69 18.91 11.96 15.06
C PRO A 69 17.88 12.31 16.14
N LEU A 70 17.60 11.35 17.02
CA LEU A 70 16.74 11.56 18.18
C LEU A 70 17.22 12.81 18.95
N PRO A 71 16.31 13.67 19.45
CA PRO A 71 16.69 14.82 20.25
C PRO A 71 17.54 14.34 21.43
N ARG A 72 18.78 14.81 21.52
CA ARG A 72 19.59 14.63 22.72
C ARG A 72 18.96 15.49 23.81
N PHE A 73 18.14 14.88 24.66
CA PHE A 73 17.73 15.50 25.91
C PHE A 73 19.01 15.74 26.75
N ARG A 74 19.31 17.01 27.03
CA ARG A 74 20.39 17.46 27.91
C ARG A 74 19.85 17.67 29.30
#